data_AF-X1G3N4-F1
#
_entry.id   AF-X1G3N4-F1
#
_cell.length_a   1.000
_cell.length_b   1.000
_cell.length_c   1.000
_cell.angle_alpha   90.00
_cell.angle_beta   90.00
_cell.angle_gamma   90.00
#
_symmetry.space_group_name_H-M   'P 1'
#
loop_
_entity.id
_entity.type
_entity.pdbx_description
1 polymer ?
#
loop_
_entity_poly.entity_id
_entity_poly.type
_entity_poly.pdbx_seq_one_letter_code
_entity_poly.pdbx_strand_id
1 'polypeptide(L)' 'TDVDKQKVSEEIADIIAWTISIANILDVDVEKALSDKYPNECKKCSSSPCICEK' A
#
# COMPACT_ATOMS: atom_id res chain seq x y z
N THR A 1 26.17 7.61 4.30
CA THR A 1 25.71 6.51 5.16
C THR A 1 25.57 5.29 4.29
N ASP A 2 26.34 4.23 4.55
CA ASP A 2 26.15 2.94 3.89
C ASP A 2 24.87 2.31 4.45
N VAL A 3 23.78 2.38 3.68
CA VAL A 3 22.52 1.73 4.04
C VAL A 3 22.55 0.31 3.50
N ASP A 4 22.50 -0.66 4.40
CA ASP A 4 22.36 -2.07 4.06
C ASP A 4 20.93 -2.35 3.58
N LYS A 5 20.76 -2.34 2.26
CA LYS A 5 19.45 -2.53 1.60
C LYS A 5 18.82 -3.88 1.93
N GLN A 6 19.62 -4.91 2.22
CA GLN A 6 19.08 -6.22 2.56
C GLN A 6 18.39 -6.16 3.93
N LYS A 7 19.06 -5.61 4.95
CA LYS A 7 18.45 -5.41 6.27
C LYS A 7 17.20 -4.55 6.19
N VAL A 8 17.24 -3.45 5.44
CA VAL A 8 16.06 -2.60 5.26
C VAL A 8 14.89 -3.38 4.62
N SER A 9 15.18 -4.25 3.65
CA SER A 9 14.15 -5.08 3.03
C SER A 9 13.55 -6.10 4.01
N GLU A 10 14.37 -6.69 4.88
CA GLU A 10 13.91 -7.63 5.93
C GLU A 10 12.98 -6.91 6.92
N GLU A 11 13.37 -5.74 7.42
CA GLU A 11 12.55 -4.95 8.34
C GLU A 11 11.21 -4.50 7.71
N ILE A 12 11.20 -4.15 6.42
CA ILE A 12 9.96 -3.83 5.69
C ILE A 12 9.06 -5.07 5.59
N ALA A 13 9.63 -6.25 5.35
CA ALA A 13 8.86 -7.49 5.29
C ALA A 13 8.21 -7.82 6.63
N ASP A 14 8.92 -7.60 7.74
CA ASP A 14 8.37 -7.81 9.09
C ASP A 14 7.22 -6.85 9.39
N ILE A 15 7.34 -5.56 9.04
CA ILE A 15 6.25 -4.58 9.18
C ILE A 15 5.00 -5.04 8.42
N ILE A 16 5.17 -5.53 7.18
CA ILE A 16 4.08 -6.05 6.37
C ILE A 16 3.46 -7.30 7.01
N ALA A 17 4.28 -8.25 7.47
CA ALA A 17 3.82 -9.48 8.10
C ALA A 17 2.98 -9.22 9.35
N TRP A 18 3.41 -8.30 10.22
CA TRP A 18 2.64 -7.89 11.41
C TRP A 18 1.35 -7.17 11.03
N THR A 19 1.38 -6.31 10.02
CA THR A 19 0.19 -5.59 9.53
C THR A 19 -0.87 -6.57 9.02
N ILE A 20 -0.47 -7.54 8.20
CA ILE A 20 -1.37 -8.58 7.66
C ILE A 20 -1.90 -9.48 8.79
N SER A 21 -1.06 -9.82 9.78
CA SER A 21 -1.48 -10.63 10.92
C SER A 21 -2.60 -9.96 11.72
N ILE A 22 -2.49 -8.64 11.96
CA ILE A 22 -3.55 -7.86 12.60
C ILE A 22 -4.81 -7.83 11.75
N ALA A 23 -4.67 -7.61 10.43
CA ALA A 23 -5.81 -7.59 9.52
C ALA A 23 -6.58 -8.92 9.54
N ASN A 24 -5.88 -10.05 9.54
CA ASN A 24 -6.49 -11.38 9.63
C ASN A 24 -7.26 -11.59 10.94
N ILE A 25 -6.71 -11.14 12.08
CA ILE A 25 -7.39 -11.25 13.39
C ILE A 25 -8.69 -10.43 13.42
N LEU A 26 -8.68 -9.28 12.74
CA LEU A 26 -9.81 -8.34 12.69
C LEU A 26 -10.76 -8.58 11.51
N ASP A 27 -10.52 -9.63 10.72
CA ASP A 27 -11.28 -9.94 9.48
C ASP A 27 -11.34 -8.76 8.49
N VAL A 28 -10.20 -8.07 8.32
CA VAL A 28 -10.04 -6.95 7.38
C VAL A 28 -9.45 -7.45 6.07
N ASP A 29 -10.18 -7.23 4.98
CA ASP A 29 -9.66 -7.41 3.62
C ASP A 29 -8.68 -6.28 3.26
N VAL A 30 -7.38 -6.59 3.32
CA VAL A 30 -6.30 -5.63 3.04
C VAL A 30 -6.29 -5.17 1.59
N GLU A 31 -6.59 -6.06 0.64
CA GLU A 31 -6.59 -5.72 -0.79
C GLU A 31 -7.68 -4.70 -1.10
N LYS A 32 -8.89 -4.95 -0.57
CA LYS A 32 -10.00 -4.00 -0.68
C LYS A 32 -9.67 -2.68 0.00
N ALA A 33 -9.15 -2.70 1.22
CA ALA A 33 -8.80 -1.48 1.95
C ALA A 33 -7.76 -0.62 1.22
N LEU A 34 -6.75 -1.25 0.60
CA LEU A 34 -5.76 -0.57 -0.22
C LEU A 34 -6.38 0.02 -1.49
N SER A 35 -7.24 -0.74 -2.17
CA SER A 35 -7.93 -0.29 -3.40
C SER A 35 -8.86 0.89 -3.14
N ASP A 36 -9.62 0.86 -2.03
CA ASP A 36 -10.50 1.95 -1.63
C ASP A 36 -9.70 3.21 -1.27
N LYS A 37 -8.54 3.04 -0.62
CA LYS A 37 -7.68 4.16 -0.21
C LYS A 37 -6.88 4.74 -1.37
N TYR A 38 -6.38 3.89 -2.26
CA TYR A 38 -5.49 4.21 -3.39
C TYR A 38 -6.07 3.60 -4.66
N PRO A 39 -7.20 4.13 -5.15
CA PRO A 39 -7.81 3.58 -6.34
C PRO A 39 -6.89 3.83 -7.54
N ASN A 40 -6.94 2.94 -8.53
CA ASN A 40 -6.14 3.04 -9.75
C ASN A 40 -6.69 4.10 -10.73
N GLU A 41 -7.12 5.23 -10.20
CA GLU A 41 -7.67 6.37 -10.91
C GLU A 41 -7.25 7.68 -10.24
N CYS A 42 -7.31 8.78 -10.97
CA CYS A 42 -7.11 10.09 -10.38
C CYS A 42 -8.25 10.44 -9.41
N LYS A 43 -7.96 10.67 -8.13
CA LYS A 43 -8.97 11.09 -7.13
C LYS A 43 -9.69 12.41 -7.45
N LYS A 44 -9.21 13.19 -8.44
CA LYS A 44 -9.85 14.43 -8.87
C LYS A 44 -10.84 14.23 -10.02
N CYS A 45 -10.47 13.45 -11.03
CA CYS A 45 -11.27 13.27 -12.25
C CYS A 45 -11.79 11.84 -12.47
N SER A 46 -11.52 10.91 -11.54
CA SER A 46 -11.90 9.49 -11.58
C SER A 46 -11.63 8.80 -12.92
N SER A 47 -10.56 9.22 -13.59
CA SER A 47 -10.13 8.67 -14.88
C SER A 47 -8.76 8.03 -14.76
N SER A 48 -8.56 6.97 -15.53
CA SER A 48 -7.28 6.25 -15.69
C SER A 48 -7.08 5.93 -17.18
N PRO A 49 -6.16 6.62 -17.90
CA PRO A 49 -5.20 7.62 -17.41
C PRO A 49 -5.84 8.95 -16.98
N CYS A 50 -5.14 9.71 -16.12
CA CYS A 50 -5.59 11.02 -15.63
C CYS A 50 -5.75 12.03 -16.78
N ILE A 51 -6.90 12.71 -16.84
CA ILE A 51 -7.19 13.77 -17.81
C ILE A 51 -7.12 15.19 -17.22
N CYS A 52 -6.68 15.34 -15.97
CA CYS A 52 -6.51 16.67 -15.39
C CYS A 52 -5.44 17.44 -16.20
N GLU A 53 -5.73 18.68 -16.53
CA GLU A 53 -4.69 19.60 -17.00
C GLU A 53 -3.64 19.81 -15.89
N LYS A 54 -2.41 20.11 -16.30
CA LYS A 54 -1.30 20.36 -15.38
C LYS A 54 -1.55 21.58 -14.49
#